data_AF-A0A845WMB5-F1
#
_entry.id   AF-A0A845WMB5-F1
#
_cell.length_a   1.000
_cell.length_b   1.000
_cell.length_c   1.000
_cell.angle_alpha   90.00
_cell.angle_beta   90.00
_cell.angle_gamma   90.00
#
_symmetry.space_group_name_H-M   'P 1'
#
loop_
_entity.id
_entity.type
_entity.pdbx_description
1 polymer ?
#
loop_
_entity_poly.entity_id
_entity_poly.type
_entity_poly.pdbx_seq_one_letter_code
_entity_poly.pdbx_strand_id
1 'polypeptide(L)'
;WFLDVLLRKSWYDQNTYEMTHLADYLRNHPIQQVCKPSQSSWGYQGFHEYWLNETNTWIYPHLHKATERMIELSTLEATDELEWKALNQAARELLLAQSSDWAFIMRTETMVPYAVRRTRSHLMRFNKLYDDIKLGKIDAGWLEKVEEIDNIFPKINYRVYRRV
;
A
#
# COMPACT_ATOMS: atom_id res chain seq x y z
N TRP A 1 27.72 4.01 12.38
CA TRP A 1 28.81 3.64 13.30
C TRP A 1 28.49 2.35 14.07
N PHE A 2 27.43 2.30 14.90
CA PHE A 2 27.09 1.07 15.66
C PHE A 2 26.92 -0.19 14.78
N LEU A 3 26.03 -0.15 13.77
CA LEU A 3 25.75 -1.33 12.94
C LEU A 3 26.98 -1.82 12.17
N ASP A 4 27.82 -0.91 11.65
CA ASP A 4 29.07 -1.27 10.96
C ASP A 4 30.05 -1.97 11.93
N VAL A 5 30.25 -1.40 13.12
CA VAL A 5 31.13 -2.00 14.14
C VAL A 5 30.59 -3.36 14.60
N LEU A 6 29.28 -3.47 14.83
CA LEU A 6 28.63 -4.72 15.18
C LEU A 6 28.92 -5.79 14.13
N LEU A 7 28.63 -5.51 12.85
CA LEU A 7 28.83 -6.45 11.76
C LEU A 7 30.30 -6.86 11.60
N ARG A 8 31.25 -5.91 11.72
CA ARG A 8 32.69 -6.21 11.64
C ARG A 8 33.16 -7.09 12.79
N LYS A 9 32.76 -6.76 14.02
CA LYS A 9 33.13 -7.55 15.21
C LYS A 9 32.51 -8.94 15.19
N SER A 10 31.27 -9.06 14.72
CA SER A 10 30.63 -10.36 14.50
C SER A 10 31.39 -11.21 13.48
N TRP A 11 32.04 -10.61 12.49
CA TRP A 11 32.78 -11.35 11.46
C TRP A 11 34.22 -11.70 11.86
N TYR A 12 34.96 -10.76 12.46
CA TYR A 12 36.40 -10.93 12.70
C TYR A 12 36.77 -11.34 14.13
N ASP A 13 35.97 -10.96 15.14
CA ASP A 13 36.42 -10.97 16.54
C ASP A 13 35.79 -12.13 17.37
N GLN A 14 34.96 -12.97 16.75
CA GLN A 14 34.20 -14.04 17.45
C GLN A 14 33.79 -15.18 16.50
N ASN A 15 33.53 -16.38 17.04
CA ASN A 15 33.09 -17.58 16.28
C ASN A 15 31.91 -18.34 16.95
N THR A 16 31.12 -17.66 17.80
CA THR A 16 29.99 -18.23 18.54
C THR A 16 28.70 -18.29 17.71
N TYR A 17 28.50 -17.32 16.81
CA TYR A 17 27.34 -17.24 15.92
C TYR A 17 27.75 -16.67 14.55
N GLU A 18 26.90 -16.88 13.55
CA GLU A 18 27.11 -16.35 12.20
C GLU A 18 25.97 -15.41 11.80
N MET A 19 26.32 -14.33 11.09
CA MET A 19 25.34 -13.47 10.43
C MET A 19 24.97 -14.08 9.08
N THR A 20 23.67 -14.23 8.81
CA THR A 20 23.20 -14.86 7.56
C THR A 20 21.94 -14.17 7.04
N HIS A 21 21.62 -14.43 5.78
CA HIS A 21 20.33 -14.03 5.20
C HIS A 21 19.24 -15.03 5.57
N LEU A 22 18.01 -14.54 5.74
CA LEU A 22 16.86 -15.39 6.09
C LEU A 22 16.63 -16.51 5.05
N ALA A 23 16.85 -16.22 3.76
CA ALA A 23 16.70 -17.22 2.71
C ALA A 23 17.76 -18.34 2.79
N ASP A 24 19.01 -18.02 3.16
CA ASP A 24 20.07 -19.02 3.34
C ASP A 24 19.78 -19.89 4.56
N TYR A 25 19.34 -19.28 5.67
CA TYR A 25 18.92 -20.00 6.86
C TYR A 25 17.82 -21.01 6.53
N LEU A 26 16.75 -20.59 5.83
CA LEU A 26 15.66 -21.50 5.47
C LEU A 26 16.09 -22.61 4.52
N ARG A 27 17.04 -22.36 3.60
CA ARG A 27 17.61 -23.40 2.73
C ARG A 27 18.42 -24.45 3.52
N ASN A 28 19.20 -24.00 4.49
CA ASN A 28 20.06 -24.87 5.29
C ASN A 28 19.29 -25.60 6.41
N HIS A 29 18.13 -25.08 6.80
CA HIS A 29 17.27 -25.65 7.83
C HIS A 29 15.87 -25.95 7.24
N PRO A 30 15.69 -27.02 6.44
CA PRO A 30 14.43 -27.26 5.75
C PRO A 30 13.29 -27.74 6.66
N ILE A 31 13.59 -28.25 7.86
CA ILE A 31 12.59 -28.74 8.82
C ILE A 31 12.22 -27.60 9.76
N GLN A 32 10.97 -27.15 9.69
CA GLN A 32 10.45 -26.04 10.48
C GLN A 32 9.31 -26.51 11.39
N GLN A 33 9.19 -25.90 12.57
CA GLN A 33 8.01 -26.11 13.41
C GLN A 33 6.78 -25.51 12.73
N VAL A 34 5.75 -26.32 12.55
CA VAL A 34 4.45 -25.85 12.05
C VAL A 34 3.67 -25.21 13.19
N CYS A 35 3.22 -23.97 12.99
CA CYS A 35 2.37 -23.25 13.93
C CYS A 35 1.25 -22.51 13.21
N LYS A 36 0.20 -22.13 13.96
CA LYS A 36 -0.88 -21.27 13.47
C LYS A 36 -0.77 -19.92 14.19
N PRO A 37 -0.25 -18.87 13.53
CA PRO A 37 -0.16 -17.55 14.14
C PRO A 37 -1.54 -17.01 14.51
N SER A 38 -1.63 -16.35 15.67
CA SER A 38 -2.78 -15.54 16.05
C SER A 38 -2.73 -14.19 15.35
N GLN A 39 -3.89 -13.58 15.13
CA GLN A 39 -3.97 -12.23 14.59
C GLN A 39 -3.23 -11.26 15.51
N SER A 40 -2.24 -10.56 14.96
CA SER A 40 -1.36 -9.67 15.70
C SER A 40 -0.69 -8.67 14.76
N SER A 41 -0.05 -7.66 15.33
CA SER A 41 0.90 -6.78 14.67
C SER A 41 2.11 -6.53 15.58
N TRP A 42 3.14 -5.88 15.05
CA TRP A 42 4.26 -5.35 15.85
C TRP A 42 4.00 -3.94 16.43
N GLY A 43 2.75 -3.45 16.34
CA GLY A 43 2.32 -2.16 16.87
C GLY A 43 2.02 -2.20 18.37
N TYR A 44 1.39 -1.14 18.87
CA TYR A 44 1.02 -1.03 20.28
C TYR A 44 0.13 -2.19 20.73
N GLN A 45 0.49 -2.79 21.87
CA GLN A 45 -0.20 -3.95 22.46
C GLN A 45 -0.32 -5.18 21.55
N GLY A 46 0.37 -5.20 20.41
CA GLY A 46 0.43 -6.36 19.52
C GLY A 46 -0.81 -6.58 18.64
N PHE A 47 -1.73 -5.62 18.53
CA PHE A 47 -2.93 -5.73 17.68
C PHE A 47 -3.07 -4.53 16.72
N HIS A 48 -4.28 -4.05 16.43
CA HIS A 48 -4.54 -3.12 15.33
C HIS A 48 -4.80 -1.69 15.77
N GLU A 49 -4.65 -1.38 17.06
CA GLU A 49 -5.08 -0.11 17.67
C GLU A 49 -4.38 1.10 17.05
N TYR A 50 -3.22 0.93 16.42
CA TYR A 50 -2.57 2.03 15.70
C TYR A 50 -3.24 2.38 14.38
N TRP A 51 -3.90 1.43 13.74
CA TRP A 51 -4.51 1.59 12.43
C TRP A 51 -6.03 1.64 12.49
N LEU A 52 -6.64 1.05 13.52
CA LEU A 52 -8.09 1.05 13.72
C LEU A 52 -8.45 1.54 15.13
N ASN A 53 -8.83 2.80 15.23
CA ASN A 53 -9.27 3.48 16.45
C ASN A 53 -10.13 4.72 16.09
N GLU A 54 -10.56 5.48 17.08
CA GLU A 54 -11.39 6.67 16.95
C GLU A 54 -10.82 7.78 16.05
N THR A 55 -9.50 7.90 15.92
CA THR A 55 -8.86 8.98 15.14
C THR A 55 -8.82 8.70 13.64
N ASN A 56 -8.87 7.42 13.25
CA ASN A 56 -8.69 6.99 11.86
C ASN A 56 -9.83 6.10 11.33
N THR A 57 -10.75 5.61 12.18
CA THR A 57 -11.86 4.72 11.77
C THR A 57 -12.68 5.26 10.59
N TRP A 58 -12.80 6.58 10.48
CA TRP A 58 -13.55 7.26 9.43
C TRP A 58 -13.04 6.95 8.01
N ILE A 59 -11.78 6.54 7.83
CA ILE A 59 -11.22 6.27 6.49
C ILE A 59 -11.77 4.96 5.90
N TYR A 60 -12.05 3.96 6.73
CA TYR A 60 -12.28 2.59 6.29
C TYR A 60 -13.53 2.40 5.42
N PRO A 61 -14.70 3.01 5.73
CA PRO A 61 -15.84 2.94 4.84
C PRO A 61 -15.52 3.46 3.42
N HIS A 62 -14.70 4.50 3.31
CA HIS A 62 -14.29 5.06 2.02
C HIS A 62 -13.29 4.16 1.30
N LEU A 63 -12.30 3.61 2.02
CA LEU A 63 -11.32 2.68 1.44
C LEU A 63 -11.98 1.38 0.97
N HIS A 64 -12.92 0.83 1.75
CA HIS A 64 -13.71 -0.34 1.36
C HIS A 64 -14.52 -0.03 0.09
N LYS A 65 -15.22 1.11 0.05
CA LYS A 65 -16.03 1.46 -1.12
C LYS A 65 -15.19 1.69 -2.38
N ALA A 66 -14.03 2.33 -2.23
CA ALA A 66 -13.08 2.52 -3.32
C ALA A 66 -12.52 1.17 -3.82
N THR A 67 -12.28 0.23 -2.91
CA THR A 67 -11.83 -1.12 -3.26
C THR A 67 -12.89 -1.88 -4.07
N GLU A 68 -14.16 -1.84 -3.65
CA GLU A 68 -15.27 -2.43 -4.42
C GLU A 68 -15.34 -1.86 -5.85
N ARG A 69 -15.23 -0.53 -5.97
CA ARG A 69 -15.20 0.17 -7.26
C ARG A 69 -14.00 -0.24 -8.11
N MET A 70 -12.83 -0.40 -7.52
CA MET A 70 -11.63 -0.83 -8.25
C MET A 70 -11.76 -2.27 -8.74
N ILE A 71 -12.37 -3.16 -7.94
CA ILE A 71 -12.71 -4.52 -8.36
C ILE A 71 -13.67 -4.46 -9.56
N GLU A 72 -14.68 -3.60 -9.54
CA GLU A 72 -15.58 -3.40 -10.69
C GLU A 72 -14.80 -2.93 -11.93
N LEU A 73 -14.02 -1.84 -11.82
CA LEU A 73 -13.20 -1.31 -12.91
C LEU A 73 -12.23 -2.35 -13.48
N SER A 74 -11.72 -3.25 -12.63
CA SER A 74 -10.80 -4.33 -13.06
C SER A 74 -11.39 -5.27 -14.09
N THR A 75 -12.72 -5.40 -14.14
CA THR A 75 -13.43 -6.26 -15.10
C THR A 75 -13.56 -5.64 -16.49
N LEU A 76 -13.40 -4.32 -16.59
CA LEU A 76 -13.45 -3.63 -17.87
C LEU A 76 -12.25 -4.02 -18.72
N GLU A 77 -12.45 -4.06 -20.02
CA GLU A 77 -11.38 -4.12 -21.01
C GLU A 77 -11.27 -2.73 -21.65
N ALA A 78 -10.14 -2.07 -21.45
CA ALA A 78 -9.89 -0.74 -21.99
C ALA A 78 -10.07 -0.73 -23.52
N THR A 79 -10.84 0.22 -24.01
CA THR A 79 -11.13 0.37 -25.44
C THR A 79 -10.03 1.13 -26.18
N ASP A 80 -9.29 2.00 -25.48
CA ASP A 80 -8.17 2.76 -26.01
C ASP A 80 -7.05 2.98 -24.95
N GLU A 81 -5.99 3.68 -25.36
CA GLU A 81 -4.85 3.99 -24.48
C GLU A 81 -5.21 4.95 -23.33
N LEU A 82 -6.16 5.85 -23.56
CA LEU A 82 -6.58 6.83 -22.56
C LEU A 82 -7.30 6.14 -21.41
N GLU A 83 -8.24 5.25 -21.74
CA GLU A 83 -8.95 4.42 -20.77
C GLU A 83 -7.98 3.47 -20.04
N TRP A 84 -7.02 2.88 -20.76
CA TRP A 84 -5.97 2.05 -20.16
C TRP A 84 -5.16 2.80 -19.10
N LYS A 85 -4.74 4.05 -19.41
CA LYS A 85 -4.01 4.90 -18.46
C LYS A 85 -4.88 5.28 -17.26
N ALA A 86 -6.13 5.68 -17.49
CA ALA A 86 -7.06 6.05 -16.43
C ALA A 86 -7.33 4.90 -15.45
N LEU A 87 -7.53 3.68 -15.96
CA LEU A 87 -7.73 2.48 -15.14
C LEU A 87 -6.49 2.16 -14.28
N ASN A 88 -5.29 2.28 -14.85
CA ASN A 88 -4.04 2.09 -14.11
C ASN A 88 -3.79 3.20 -13.09
N GLN A 89 -4.13 4.45 -13.40
CA GLN A 89 -4.02 5.54 -12.45
C GLN A 89 -5.01 5.38 -11.31
N ALA A 90 -6.23 4.90 -11.57
CA ALA A 90 -7.21 4.59 -10.51
C ALA A 90 -6.64 3.55 -9.53
N ALA A 91 -5.97 2.51 -10.04
CA ALA A 91 -5.30 1.53 -9.18
C ALA A 91 -4.20 2.17 -8.30
N ARG A 92 -3.41 3.11 -8.83
CA ARG A 92 -2.41 3.85 -8.03
C ARG A 92 -3.04 4.72 -6.96
N GLU A 93 -4.08 5.47 -7.30
CA GLU A 93 -4.79 6.32 -6.32
C GLU A 93 -5.37 5.48 -5.17
N LEU A 94 -5.93 4.30 -5.47
CA LEU A 94 -6.40 3.41 -4.43
C LEU A 94 -5.25 2.90 -3.54
N LEU A 95 -4.15 2.43 -4.13
CA LEU A 95 -2.98 1.97 -3.36
C LEU A 95 -2.40 3.07 -2.47
N LEU A 96 -2.27 4.28 -3.00
CA LEU A 96 -1.81 5.44 -2.24
C LEU A 96 -2.79 5.79 -1.12
N ALA A 97 -4.11 5.74 -1.36
CA ALA A 97 -5.11 5.95 -0.31
C ALA A 97 -5.05 4.88 0.80
N GLN A 98 -4.67 3.64 0.45
CA GLN A 98 -4.58 2.49 1.34
C GLN A 98 -3.27 2.40 2.14
N SER A 99 -2.33 3.34 1.98
CA SER A 99 -1.12 3.32 2.81
C SER A 99 -1.47 3.37 4.29
N SER A 100 -0.94 2.41 5.05
CA SER A 100 -1.10 2.33 6.50
C SER A 100 -0.46 3.51 7.23
N ASP A 101 0.47 4.21 6.59
CA ASP A 101 1.13 5.40 7.14
C ASP A 101 0.13 6.49 7.50
N TRP A 102 -0.96 6.62 6.74
CA TRP A 102 -1.97 7.65 7.02
C TRP A 102 -2.66 7.43 8.35
N ALA A 103 -3.12 6.21 8.61
CA ALA A 103 -3.75 5.84 9.88
C ALA A 103 -2.75 5.92 11.05
N PHE A 104 -1.48 5.54 10.80
CA PHE A 104 -0.40 5.64 11.78
C PHE A 104 -0.10 7.11 12.17
N ILE A 105 0.03 8.01 11.20
CA ILE A 105 0.26 9.44 11.44
C ILE A 105 -0.93 10.08 12.16
N MET A 106 -2.16 9.70 11.81
CA MET A 106 -3.36 10.15 12.53
C MET A 106 -3.33 9.70 13.99
N ARG A 107 -2.89 8.47 14.28
CA ARG A 107 -2.80 7.95 15.66
C ARG A 107 -1.67 8.57 16.48
N THR A 108 -0.52 8.81 15.85
CA THR A 108 0.68 9.33 16.53
C THR A 108 0.67 10.85 16.69
N GLU A 109 -0.36 11.53 16.19
CA GLU A 109 -0.60 12.97 16.35
C GLU A 109 0.53 13.89 15.82
N THR A 110 1.37 13.38 14.92
CA THR A 110 2.53 14.13 14.42
C THR A 110 2.13 15.15 13.35
N MET A 111 1.58 14.68 12.23
CA MET A 111 1.21 15.49 11.05
C MET A 111 -0.22 15.19 10.59
N VAL A 112 -1.18 15.16 11.53
CA VAL A 112 -2.57 14.74 11.27
C VAL A 112 -3.23 15.47 10.10
N PRO A 113 -3.16 16.82 9.98
CA PRO A 113 -3.79 17.52 8.85
C PRO A 113 -3.22 17.11 7.49
N TYR A 114 -1.94 16.71 7.45
CA TYR A 114 -1.30 16.20 6.24
C TYR A 114 -1.84 14.81 5.88
N ALA A 115 -1.86 13.87 6.82
CA ALA A 115 -2.38 12.53 6.59
C ALA A 115 -3.85 12.54 6.14
N VAL A 116 -4.70 13.31 6.82
CA VAL A 116 -6.12 13.50 6.44
C VAL A 116 -6.24 14.04 5.02
N ARG A 117 -5.43 15.04 4.66
CA ARG A 117 -5.42 15.61 3.31
C ARG A 117 -4.97 14.59 2.26
N ARG A 118 -3.93 13.80 2.53
CA ARG A 118 -3.44 12.76 1.62
C ARG A 118 -4.50 11.69 1.35
N THR A 119 -5.09 11.12 2.40
CA THR A 119 -6.17 10.12 2.26
C THR A 119 -7.34 10.68 1.45
N ARG A 120 -7.81 11.89 1.77
CA ARG A 120 -8.91 12.53 1.03
C ARG A 120 -8.56 12.82 -0.42
N SER A 121 -7.36 13.33 -0.70
CA SER A 121 -6.96 13.70 -2.07
C SER A 121 -6.90 12.49 -2.98
N HIS A 122 -6.29 11.39 -2.53
CA HIS A 122 -6.23 10.15 -3.29
C HIS A 122 -7.63 9.54 -3.50
N LEU A 123 -8.48 9.54 -2.48
CA LEU A 123 -9.88 9.08 -2.63
C LEU A 123 -10.68 9.97 -3.60
N MET A 124 -10.47 11.28 -3.58
CA MET A 124 -11.14 12.20 -4.51
C MET A 124 -10.70 11.97 -5.95
N ARG A 125 -9.38 11.81 -6.18
CA ARG A 125 -8.84 11.49 -7.52
C ARG A 125 -9.34 10.13 -8.01
N PHE A 126 -9.30 9.11 -7.15
CA PHE A 126 -9.85 7.78 -7.44
C PHE A 126 -11.32 7.87 -7.86
N ASN A 127 -12.16 8.56 -7.07
CA ASN A 127 -13.59 8.65 -7.36
C ASN A 127 -13.87 9.43 -8.64
N LYS A 128 -13.12 10.51 -8.92
CA LYS A 128 -13.22 11.23 -10.19
C LYS A 128 -12.86 10.32 -11.37
N LEU A 129 -11.74 9.58 -11.29
CA LEU A 129 -11.35 8.61 -12.32
C LEU A 129 -12.43 7.56 -12.54
N TYR A 130 -12.97 7.00 -11.46
CA TYR A 130 -14.06 6.04 -11.52
C TYR A 130 -15.27 6.61 -12.26
N ASP A 131 -15.75 7.79 -11.88
CA ASP A 131 -16.93 8.42 -12.49
C ASP A 131 -16.66 8.77 -13.97
N ASP A 132 -15.49 9.32 -14.29
CA ASP A 132 -15.10 9.68 -15.67
C ASP A 132 -14.99 8.46 -16.59
N ILE A 133 -14.41 7.36 -16.10
CA ILE A 133 -14.32 6.09 -16.84
C ILE A 133 -15.72 5.54 -17.10
N LYS A 134 -16.58 5.48 -16.06
CA LYS A 134 -17.96 4.96 -16.19
C LYS A 134 -18.83 5.79 -17.13
N LEU A 135 -18.57 7.09 -17.23
CA LEU A 135 -19.28 8.01 -18.12
C LEU A 135 -18.66 8.12 -19.53
N GLY A 136 -17.47 7.53 -19.76
CA GLY A 136 -16.72 7.69 -21.01
C GLY A 136 -16.28 9.13 -21.27
N LYS A 137 -15.96 9.89 -20.21
CA LYS A 137 -15.64 11.33 -20.25
C LYS A 137 -14.29 11.64 -19.58
N ILE A 138 -13.29 10.81 -19.84
CA ILE A 138 -11.95 10.96 -19.27
C ILE A 138 -11.32 12.27 -19.76
N ASP A 139 -10.96 13.14 -18.84
CA ASP A 139 -10.18 14.35 -19.11
C ASP A 139 -8.69 14.00 -19.21
N ALA A 140 -8.19 13.92 -20.45
CA ALA A 140 -6.80 13.58 -20.73
C ALA A 140 -5.79 14.56 -20.09
N GLY A 141 -6.08 15.86 -20.11
CA GLY A 141 -5.18 16.88 -19.56
C GLY A 141 -5.14 16.88 -18.04
N TRP A 142 -6.25 16.50 -17.39
CA TRP A 142 -6.26 16.27 -15.95
C TRP A 142 -5.57 14.96 -15.57
N LEU A 143 -5.80 13.88 -16.34
CA LEU A 143 -5.17 12.58 -16.10
C LEU A 143 -3.64 12.69 -16.16
N GLU A 144 -3.09 13.35 -17.18
CA GLU A 144 -1.63 13.54 -17.34
C GLU A 144 -1.00 14.20 -16.11
N LYS A 145 -1.66 15.25 -15.57
CA LYS A 145 -1.19 15.93 -14.34
C LYS A 145 -1.21 15.00 -13.12
N VAL A 146 -2.23 14.15 -13.01
CA VAL A 146 -2.32 13.18 -11.92
C VAL A 146 -1.24 12.10 -12.08
N GLU A 147 -1.02 11.60 -13.29
CA GLU A 147 0.05 10.64 -13.59
C GLU A 147 1.44 11.22 -13.29
N GLU A 148 1.66 12.52 -13.49
CA GLU A 148 2.92 13.19 -13.12
C GLU A 148 3.12 13.27 -11.60
N ILE A 149 2.06 13.61 -10.86
CA ILE A 149 2.11 13.76 -9.39
C ILE A 149 2.21 12.41 -8.68
N ASP A 150 1.40 11.43 -9.09
CA ASP A 150 1.19 10.15 -8.43
C ASP A 150 1.69 8.99 -9.32
N ASN A 151 2.99 9.03 -9.67
CA ASN A 151 3.65 8.19 -10.68
C ASN A 151 4.21 6.84 -10.20
N ILE A 152 3.83 6.38 -8.99
CA ILE A 152 4.33 5.12 -8.43
C ILE A 152 3.86 3.91 -9.25
N PHE A 153 4.67 2.85 -9.32
CA PHE A 153 4.37 1.63 -10.08
C PHE A 153 4.03 1.93 -11.57
N PRO A 154 5.02 2.37 -12.37
CA PRO A 154 4.80 2.74 -13.77
C PRO A 154 4.27 1.58 -14.62
N LYS A 155 4.50 0.33 -14.19
CA LYS A 155 4.05 -0.90 -14.86
C LYS A 155 2.86 -1.58 -14.18
N ILE A 156 2.12 -0.86 -13.31
CA ILE A 156 0.91 -1.41 -12.70
C ILE A 156 -0.08 -1.85 -13.79
N ASN A 157 -0.79 -2.93 -13.49
CA ASN A 157 -1.88 -3.41 -14.33
C ASN A 157 -3.12 -3.52 -13.45
N TYR A 158 -4.10 -2.67 -13.71
CA TYR A 158 -5.34 -2.57 -12.93
C TYR A 158 -6.11 -3.90 -12.82
N ARG A 159 -5.86 -4.84 -13.75
CA ARG A 159 -6.45 -6.19 -13.74
C ARG A 159 -6.03 -7.04 -12.53
N VAL A 160 -5.02 -6.65 -11.76
CA VAL A 160 -4.65 -7.33 -10.51
C VAL A 160 -5.79 -7.37 -9.48
N TYR A 161 -6.76 -6.46 -9.60
CA TYR A 161 -7.95 -6.41 -8.75
C TYR A 161 -9.08 -7.34 -9.20
N ARG A 162 -8.92 -8.09 -10.31
CA ARG A 162 -9.91 -9.08 -10.73
C ARG A 162 -10.06 -10.15 -9.65
N ARG A 163 -11.31 -10.49 -9.33
CA ARG A 163 -11.58 -11.68 -8.53
C ARG A 163 -11.15 -12.90 -9.33
N VAL A 164 -10.29 -13.73 -8.73
CA VAL A 164 -9.95 -15.06 -9.24
C VAL A 164 -11.14 -15.98 -9.05
#